data_AF-A0A9P7G744-F1
#
_entry.id   AF-A0A9P7G744-F1
#
_cell.length_a   1.000
_cell.length_b   1.000
_cell.length_c   1.000
_cell.angle_alpha   90.00
_cell.angle_beta   90.00
_cell.angle_gamma   90.00
#
_symmetry.space_group_name_H-M   'P 1'
#
loop_
_entity.id
_entity.type
_entity.pdbx_description
1 polymer ?
#
loop_
_entity_poly.entity_id
_entity_poly.type
_entity_poly.pdbx_seq_one_letter_code
_entity_poly.pdbx_strand_id
1 'polypeptide(L)'
;MSKQVERGLESIEPAKLRYYSSESLEVQVGRIIPKGAKFAGFNLLLLAPTAPRPDGLLHFDPLLVTNHGSGGVVTTRSLSTREQSCGCVSNAIDGLNDQWPKVQHATGDFNALLQTLSSETQEADLTDRLFDVLAWQSPDPVIERSQLRNTVHVAPFPITLEGVPNMTSNMYGTRLSTILLIKKNGEAVFIERDVWRLENGQVVHAEPTSQRVFRFQVKPL
;
A
#
# COMPACT_ATOMS: atom_id res chain seq x y z
N MET A 1 47.48 0.67 -10.88
CA MET A 1 47.42 1.72 -9.84
C MET A 1 46.44 2.80 -10.27
N SER A 2 45.21 2.78 -9.77
CA SER A 2 44.40 3.99 -9.55
C SER A 2 43.23 3.65 -8.63
N LYS A 3 42.89 4.59 -7.77
CA LYS A 3 42.29 4.42 -6.44
C LYS A 3 40.77 4.19 -6.44
N GLN A 4 40.33 3.45 -5.41
CA GLN A 4 39.01 3.44 -4.78
C GLN A 4 38.33 4.83 -4.76
N VAL A 5 37.02 4.83 -5.03
CA VAL A 5 36.08 5.81 -4.44
C VAL A 5 34.95 4.99 -3.81
N GLU A 6 35.18 4.54 -2.58
CA GLU A 6 34.13 4.15 -1.65
C GLU A 6 33.33 5.41 -1.31
N ARG A 7 32.08 5.50 -1.79
CA ARG A 7 31.12 6.45 -1.22
C ARG A 7 30.46 5.78 -0.02
N GLY A 8 30.76 6.31 1.15
CA GLY A 8 30.16 5.91 2.41
C GLY A 8 28.64 5.94 2.33
N LEU A 9 28.04 4.82 2.70
CA LEU A 9 26.68 4.79 3.23
C LEU A 9 26.73 5.47 4.60
N GLU A 10 26.63 6.80 4.61
CA GLU A 10 26.31 7.51 5.84
C GLU A 10 24.92 7.04 6.29
N SER A 11 24.87 6.52 7.52
CA SER A 11 23.66 6.11 8.18
C SER A 11 22.69 7.29 8.24
N ILE A 12 21.62 7.22 7.46
CA ILE A 12 20.47 8.09 7.67
C ILE A 12 19.86 7.64 9.00
N GLU A 13 20.14 8.38 10.08
CA GLU A 13 19.36 8.23 11.31
C GLU A 13 17.87 8.41 10.95
N PRO A 14 16.98 7.47 11.34
CA PRO A 14 15.56 7.68 11.12
C PRO A 14 15.19 8.95 11.87
N ALA A 15 14.77 9.98 11.13
CA ALA A 15 14.21 11.19 11.70
C ALA A 15 13.16 10.76 12.72
N LYS A 16 13.43 10.98 14.01
CA LYS A 16 12.45 10.78 15.07
C LYS A 16 11.37 11.82 14.82
N LEU A 17 10.36 11.48 14.02
CA LEU A 17 9.07 12.15 14.00
C LEU A 17 8.46 11.94 15.39
N ARG A 18 8.88 12.79 16.34
CA ARG A 18 8.35 12.77 17.69
C ARG A 18 6.98 13.43 17.63
N TYR A 19 5.97 12.60 17.85
CA TYR A 19 4.59 13.00 18.00
C TYR A 19 4.42 13.68 19.36
N TYR A 20 4.05 14.97 19.37
CA TYR A 20 3.83 15.74 20.59
C TYR A 20 2.59 16.64 20.53
N SER A 21 1.60 16.31 19.69
CA SER A 21 0.40 17.13 19.58
C SER A 21 -0.79 16.48 20.29
N SER A 22 -1.47 17.26 21.13
CA SER A 22 -2.80 16.92 21.69
C SER A 22 -3.92 17.08 20.66
N GLU A 23 -3.58 17.45 19.43
CA GLU A 23 -4.54 17.67 18.34
C GLU A 23 -4.89 16.35 17.64
N SER A 24 -6.11 16.26 17.11
CA SER A 24 -6.54 15.09 16.33
C SER A 24 -5.65 14.88 15.10
N LEU A 25 -5.55 13.63 14.64
CA LEU A 25 -4.81 13.29 13.43
C LEU A 25 -5.31 14.09 12.22
N GLU A 26 -6.61 14.37 12.16
CA GLU A 26 -7.25 15.15 11.10
C GLU A 26 -6.69 16.57 11.01
N VAL A 27 -6.58 17.27 12.15
CA VAL A 27 -6.04 18.63 12.22
C VAL A 27 -4.59 18.66 11.76
N GLN A 28 -3.80 17.64 12.12
CA GLN A 28 -2.40 17.54 11.74
C GLN A 28 -2.23 17.32 10.23
N VAL A 29 -3.01 16.40 9.66
CA VAL A 29 -3.00 16.14 8.21
C VAL A 29 -3.40 17.38 7.42
N GLY A 30 -4.41 18.12 7.88
CA GLY A 30 -4.85 19.37 7.25
C GLY A 30 -3.77 20.46 7.13
N ARG A 31 -2.69 20.39 7.91
CA ARG A 31 -1.54 21.32 7.82
C ARG A 31 -0.56 20.98 6.72
N ILE A 32 -0.48 19.71 6.32
CA ILE A 32 0.54 19.22 5.38
C ILE A 32 -0.03 19.17 3.95
N ILE A 33 -1.35 19.04 3.81
CA ILE A 33 -2.01 19.03 2.51
C ILE A 33 -1.82 20.38 1.80
N PRO A 34 -1.14 20.43 0.64
CA PRO A 34 -0.97 21.67 -0.09
C PRO A 34 -2.32 22.20 -0.57
N LYS A 35 -2.63 23.45 -0.23
CA LYS A 35 -3.85 24.12 -0.70
C LYS A 35 -3.76 24.33 -2.22
N GLY A 36 -4.52 23.57 -3.00
CA GLY A 36 -4.63 23.72 -4.45
C GLY A 36 -3.79 22.75 -5.30
N ALA A 37 -3.10 21.78 -4.69
CA ALA A 37 -2.49 20.69 -5.46
C ALA A 37 -3.58 19.83 -6.12
N LYS A 38 -3.37 19.50 -7.39
CA LYS A 38 -4.25 18.60 -8.16
C LYS A 38 -3.58 17.26 -8.33
N PHE A 39 -4.27 16.20 -7.93
CA PHE A 39 -3.81 14.82 -8.08
C PHE A 39 -4.75 14.05 -9.02
N ALA A 40 -4.19 13.15 -9.85
CA ALA A 40 -4.98 12.31 -10.75
C ALA A 40 -5.80 11.22 -10.02
N GLY A 41 -5.58 11.07 -8.71
CA GLY A 41 -6.18 10.09 -7.82
C GLY A 41 -5.23 9.84 -6.65
N PHE A 42 -5.73 9.99 -5.43
CA PHE A 42 -4.93 9.88 -4.22
C PHE A 42 -5.77 9.26 -3.12
N ASN A 43 -5.34 8.11 -2.60
CA ASN A 43 -5.90 7.47 -1.40
C ASN A 43 -4.73 7.05 -0.51
N LEU A 44 -4.72 7.50 0.74
CA LEU A 44 -3.70 7.15 1.74
C LEU A 44 -4.40 6.81 3.05
N LEU A 45 -4.16 5.59 3.52
CA LEU A 45 -4.57 5.16 4.86
C LEU A 45 -3.51 5.58 5.88
N LEU A 46 -3.93 6.38 6.87
CA LEU A 46 -3.12 6.77 8.01
C LEU A 46 -3.64 6.05 9.26
N LEU A 47 -2.72 5.47 10.02
CA LEU A 47 -2.98 4.78 11.29
C LEU A 47 -2.09 5.40 12.37
N ALA A 48 -2.66 6.21 13.25
CA ALA A 48 -1.92 6.77 14.38
C ALA A 48 -2.12 5.90 15.63
N PRO A 49 -1.06 5.35 16.26
CA PRO A 49 -1.20 4.66 17.54
C PRO A 49 -1.90 5.55 18.56
N THR A 50 -2.86 5.04 19.33
CA THR A 50 -3.48 5.80 20.41
C THR A 50 -2.76 5.55 21.73
N ALA A 51 -3.07 6.35 22.76
CA ALA A 51 -2.60 6.10 24.12
C ALA A 51 -2.94 4.66 24.56
N PRO A 52 -2.08 4.03 25.39
CA PRO A 52 -2.32 2.68 25.90
C PRO A 52 -3.68 2.58 26.58
N ARG A 53 -4.45 1.55 26.22
CA ARG A 53 -5.66 1.19 26.96
C ARG A 53 -5.29 0.33 28.18
N PRO A 54 -6.19 0.18 29.16
CA PRO A 54 -5.93 -0.64 30.36
C PRO A 54 -5.60 -2.11 30.06
N ASP A 55 -6.02 -2.62 28.89
CA ASP A 55 -5.70 -3.96 28.41
C ASP A 55 -4.27 -4.11 27.87
N GLY A 56 -3.52 -3.01 27.78
CA GLY A 56 -2.16 -2.97 27.24
C GLY A 56 -2.07 -3.22 25.73
N LEU A 57 -3.22 -3.27 25.03
CA LEU A 57 -3.26 -3.55 23.60
C LEU A 57 -3.06 -2.27 22.79
N LEU A 58 -2.42 -2.43 21.63
CA LEU A 58 -2.23 -1.39 20.66
C LEU A 58 -3.54 -1.12 19.92
N HIS A 59 -3.91 0.16 19.87
CA HIS A 59 -5.04 0.67 19.13
C HIS A 59 -4.60 1.80 18.20
N PHE A 60 -5.39 2.04 17.17
CA PHE A 60 -5.11 3.06 16.18
C PHE A 60 -6.33 3.97 15.97
N ASP A 61 -6.06 5.25 15.72
CA ASP A 61 -7.00 6.20 15.14
C ASP A 61 -6.80 6.21 13.61
N PRO A 62 -7.74 5.65 12.83
CA PRO A 62 -7.59 5.52 11.39
C PRO A 62 -8.21 6.70 10.62
N LEU A 63 -7.48 7.24 9.66
CA LEU A 63 -7.99 8.23 8.71
C LEU A 63 -7.66 7.84 7.27
N LEU A 64 -8.64 8.02 6.38
CA LEU A 64 -8.42 7.99 4.95
C LEU A 64 -8.23 9.42 4.45
N VAL A 65 -7.08 9.66 3.83
CA VAL A 65 -6.80 10.88 3.08
C VAL A 65 -7.10 10.59 1.62
N THR A 66 -8.04 11.33 1.03
CA THR A 66 -8.52 11.06 -0.33
C THR A 66 -8.79 12.35 -1.08
N ASN A 67 -8.73 12.32 -2.40
CA ASN A 67 -9.31 13.39 -3.23
C ASN A 67 -10.59 12.93 -3.97
N HIS A 68 -11.25 11.89 -3.44
CA HIS A 68 -12.46 11.26 -3.96
C HIS A 68 -12.33 10.80 -5.44
N GLY A 69 -11.12 10.51 -5.92
CA GLY A 69 -10.86 10.14 -7.31
C GLY A 69 -10.03 11.19 -8.05
N SER A 70 -10.25 11.39 -9.35
CA SER A 70 -9.39 12.28 -10.14
C SER A 70 -9.75 13.75 -9.98
N GLY A 71 -8.76 14.61 -9.69
CA GLY A 71 -8.86 16.06 -9.80
C GLY A 71 -9.51 16.81 -8.63
N GLY A 72 -10.00 16.11 -7.61
CA GLY A 72 -10.58 16.70 -6.40
C GLY A 72 -9.55 17.35 -5.47
N VAL A 73 -10.04 18.13 -4.51
CA VAL A 73 -9.25 18.61 -3.37
C VAL A 73 -8.99 17.43 -2.45
N VAL A 74 -7.77 17.34 -1.91
CA VAL A 74 -7.46 16.33 -0.89
C VAL A 74 -8.18 16.69 0.41
N THR A 75 -8.98 15.75 0.88
CA THR A 75 -9.78 15.78 2.10
C THR A 75 -9.41 14.60 3.00
N THR A 76 -10.00 14.57 4.19
CA THR A 76 -9.85 13.49 5.16
C THR A 76 -11.22 13.01 5.61
N ARG A 77 -11.33 11.71 5.90
CA ARG A 77 -12.48 11.14 6.59
C ARG A 77 -12.08 9.95 7.46
N SER A 78 -12.90 9.65 8.46
CA SER A 78 -12.79 8.38 9.20
C SER A 78 -13.15 7.20 8.30
N LEU A 79 -12.56 6.04 8.61
CA LEU A 79 -12.99 4.77 8.03
C LEU A 79 -14.37 4.37 8.56
N SER A 80 -15.21 3.83 7.68
CA SER A 80 -16.45 3.16 8.07
C SER A 80 -16.19 1.90 8.90
N THR A 81 -17.18 1.41 9.65
CA THR A 81 -17.07 0.17 10.44
C THR A 81 -16.63 -1.03 9.59
N ARG A 82 -17.08 -1.10 8.34
CA ARG A 82 -16.70 -2.16 7.39
C ARG A 82 -15.23 -2.05 6.98
N GLU A 83 -14.77 -0.83 6.69
CA GLU A 83 -13.36 -0.57 6.37
C GLU A 83 -12.43 -0.87 7.56
N GLN A 84 -12.90 -0.66 8.79
CA GLN A 84 -12.14 -0.96 10.01
C GLN A 84 -12.05 -2.46 10.34
N SER A 85 -13.02 -3.27 9.91
CA SER A 85 -13.06 -4.70 10.25
C SER A 85 -12.40 -5.58 9.19
N CYS A 86 -12.88 -5.50 7.94
CA CYS A 86 -12.32 -6.23 6.80
C CYS A 86 -12.73 -5.53 5.49
N GLY A 87 -11.97 -4.51 5.13
CA GLY A 87 -12.20 -3.72 3.92
C GLY A 87 -11.00 -3.71 2.97
N CYS A 88 -11.26 -3.32 1.74
CA CYS A 88 -10.23 -3.00 0.75
C CYS A 88 -10.44 -1.58 0.23
N VAL A 89 -9.36 -0.81 0.19
CA VAL A 89 -9.33 0.51 -0.43
C VAL A 89 -8.47 0.41 -1.69
N SER A 90 -8.93 1.01 -2.79
CA SER A 90 -8.13 1.13 -4.01
C SER A 90 -8.08 2.60 -4.43
N ASN A 91 -7.27 2.96 -5.43
CA ASN A 91 -7.28 4.30 -6.04
C ASN A 91 -8.53 4.58 -6.91
N ALA A 92 -9.67 4.04 -6.50
CA ALA A 92 -10.97 4.30 -7.09
C ALA A 92 -11.59 5.58 -6.50
N ILE A 93 -12.76 5.93 -7.01
CA ILE A 93 -13.58 7.02 -6.49
C ILE A 93 -14.03 6.59 -5.10
N ASP A 94 -13.63 7.36 -4.09
CA ASP A 94 -14.02 7.12 -2.71
C ASP A 94 -15.56 7.07 -2.58
N GLY A 95 -16.07 6.11 -1.82
CA GLY A 95 -17.50 5.81 -1.71
C GLY A 95 -18.09 4.97 -2.85
N LEU A 96 -17.36 4.75 -3.95
CA LEU A 96 -17.73 3.83 -5.05
C LEU A 96 -16.72 2.69 -5.23
N ASN A 97 -15.76 2.56 -4.30
CA ASN A 97 -14.68 1.57 -4.36
C ASN A 97 -15.22 0.13 -4.47
N ASP A 98 -16.29 -0.18 -3.76
CA ASP A 98 -16.89 -1.51 -3.68
C ASP A 98 -17.60 -1.97 -4.97
N GLN A 99 -17.75 -1.07 -5.95
CA GLN A 99 -18.30 -1.39 -7.27
C GLN A 99 -17.24 -1.95 -8.22
N TRP A 100 -15.96 -1.81 -7.89
CA TRP A 100 -14.88 -2.23 -8.77
C TRP A 100 -14.62 -3.74 -8.62
N PRO A 101 -14.57 -4.51 -9.73
CA PRO A 101 -14.43 -5.97 -9.65
C PRO A 101 -13.23 -6.44 -8.83
N LYS A 102 -12.08 -5.75 -8.96
CA LYS A 102 -10.88 -6.08 -8.17
C LYS A 102 -11.05 -5.90 -6.67
N VAL A 103 -11.84 -4.90 -6.26
CA VAL A 103 -12.08 -4.61 -4.84
C VAL A 103 -13.00 -5.67 -4.27
N GLN A 104 -14.05 -6.04 -5.00
CA GLN A 104 -14.96 -7.11 -4.60
C GLN A 104 -14.22 -8.45 -4.45
N HIS A 105 -13.39 -8.79 -5.44
CA HIS A 105 -12.61 -10.02 -5.42
C HIS A 105 -11.61 -10.06 -4.26
N ALA A 106 -10.74 -9.05 -4.16
CA ALA A 106 -9.76 -8.98 -3.08
C ALA A 106 -10.40 -8.96 -1.68
N THR A 107 -11.54 -8.27 -1.53
CA THR A 107 -12.29 -8.26 -0.25
C THR A 107 -12.83 -9.65 0.06
N GLY A 108 -13.37 -10.36 -0.94
CA GLY A 108 -13.88 -11.72 -0.78
C GLY A 108 -12.78 -12.70 -0.36
N ASP A 109 -11.67 -12.70 -1.09
CA ASP A 109 -10.53 -13.60 -0.83
C ASP A 109 -9.87 -13.30 0.52
N PHE A 110 -9.69 -12.02 0.85
CA PHE A 110 -9.15 -11.62 2.15
C PHE A 110 -10.08 -12.03 3.29
N ASN A 111 -11.39 -11.85 3.16
CA ASN A 111 -12.36 -12.35 4.15
C ASN A 111 -12.29 -13.87 4.28
N ALA A 112 -12.28 -14.61 3.18
CA ALA A 112 -12.19 -16.07 3.19
C ALA A 112 -10.90 -16.53 3.89
N LEU A 113 -9.77 -15.89 3.59
CA LEU A 113 -8.50 -16.11 4.28
C LEU A 113 -8.64 -15.92 5.79
N LEU A 114 -9.20 -14.80 6.25
CA LEU A 114 -9.40 -14.53 7.68
C LEU A 114 -10.24 -15.60 8.39
N GLN A 115 -11.25 -16.17 7.72
CA GLN A 115 -12.08 -17.24 8.30
C GLN A 115 -11.35 -18.58 8.46
N THR A 116 -10.23 -18.77 7.77
CA THR A 116 -9.41 -19.99 7.91
C THR A 116 -8.32 -19.87 8.96
N LEU A 117 -8.12 -18.69 9.54
CA LEU A 117 -7.04 -18.47 10.51
C LEU A 117 -7.35 -19.16 11.84
N SER A 118 -6.33 -19.79 12.39
CA SER A 118 -6.36 -20.41 13.72
C SER A 118 -5.18 -19.90 14.55
N SER A 119 -5.17 -20.22 15.85
CA SER A 119 -4.04 -19.93 16.73
C SER A 119 -2.73 -20.61 16.30
N GLU A 120 -2.80 -21.62 15.42
CA GLU A 120 -1.66 -22.37 14.93
C GLU A 120 -1.09 -21.81 13.61
N THR A 121 -1.80 -20.88 12.97
CA THR A 121 -1.38 -20.31 11.69
C THR A 121 -0.07 -19.54 11.86
N GLN A 122 0.97 -19.96 11.14
CA GLN A 122 2.26 -19.30 11.19
C GLN A 122 2.23 -17.98 10.43
N GLU A 123 3.02 -17.02 10.88
CA GLU A 123 3.13 -15.70 10.24
C GLU A 123 3.57 -15.81 8.78
N ALA A 124 4.52 -16.70 8.48
CA ALA A 124 4.99 -16.95 7.12
C ALA A 124 3.84 -17.42 6.19
N ASP A 125 3.10 -18.45 6.62
CA ASP A 125 1.96 -18.99 5.86
C ASP A 125 0.87 -17.92 5.64
N LEU A 126 0.58 -17.11 6.67
CA LEU A 126 -0.35 -15.99 6.54
C LEU A 126 0.15 -14.99 5.50
N THR A 127 1.42 -14.59 5.56
CA THR A 127 1.97 -13.60 4.63
C THR A 127 1.99 -14.10 3.19
N ASP A 128 2.32 -15.37 2.96
CA ASP A 128 2.27 -15.98 1.63
C ASP A 128 0.86 -15.95 1.05
N ARG A 129 -0.13 -16.38 1.84
CA ARG A 129 -1.53 -16.35 1.42
C ARG A 129 -2.06 -14.94 1.19
N LEU A 130 -1.55 -13.93 1.91
CA LEU A 130 -1.88 -12.53 1.64
C LEU A 130 -1.26 -12.03 0.33
N PHE A 131 -0.05 -12.48 -0.01
CA PHE A 131 0.53 -12.20 -1.31
C PHE A 131 -0.25 -12.88 -2.44
N ASP A 132 -0.83 -14.06 -2.22
CA ASP A 132 -1.71 -14.69 -3.21
C ASP A 132 -2.95 -13.83 -3.52
N VAL A 133 -3.56 -13.21 -2.50
CA VAL A 133 -4.66 -12.24 -2.69
C VAL A 133 -4.20 -11.06 -3.56
N LEU A 134 -2.97 -10.56 -3.35
CA LEU A 134 -2.41 -9.46 -4.12
C LEU A 134 -1.96 -9.86 -5.53
N ALA A 135 -1.73 -11.15 -5.79
CA ALA A 135 -1.29 -11.68 -7.07
C ALA A 135 -2.45 -11.92 -8.05
N TRP A 136 -3.70 -11.78 -7.59
CA TRP A 136 -4.86 -12.04 -8.43
C TRP A 136 -4.91 -11.14 -9.66
N GLN A 137 -5.14 -11.77 -10.82
CA GLN A 137 -5.35 -11.12 -12.10
C GLN A 137 -6.74 -11.43 -12.64
N SER A 138 -7.38 -10.43 -13.25
CA SER A 138 -8.59 -10.67 -14.03
C SER A 138 -8.29 -11.65 -15.18
N PRO A 139 -9.20 -12.58 -15.52
CA PRO A 139 -9.04 -13.45 -16.69
C PRO A 139 -8.88 -12.68 -18.00
N ASP A 140 -9.52 -11.51 -18.08
CA ASP A 140 -9.39 -10.61 -19.22
C ASP A 140 -8.15 -9.73 -19.06
N PRO A 141 -7.19 -9.78 -20.00
CA PRO A 141 -5.96 -9.01 -19.90
C PRO A 141 -6.22 -7.51 -20.01
N VAL A 142 -5.44 -6.73 -19.27
CA VAL A 142 -5.46 -5.27 -19.37
C VAL A 142 -4.72 -4.84 -20.64
N ILE A 143 -5.45 -4.22 -21.56
CA ILE A 143 -4.92 -3.61 -22.79
C ILE A 143 -5.05 -2.08 -22.78
N GLU A 144 -5.87 -1.52 -21.89
CA GLU A 144 -6.04 -0.08 -21.73
C GLU A 144 -6.24 0.34 -20.26
N ARG A 145 -5.95 1.61 -19.94
CA ARG A 145 -6.01 2.13 -18.56
C ARG A 145 -7.38 1.98 -17.90
N SER A 146 -8.46 2.05 -18.66
CA SER A 146 -9.83 1.97 -18.13
C SER A 146 -10.09 0.63 -17.42
N GLN A 147 -9.39 -0.43 -17.85
CA GLN A 147 -9.52 -1.79 -17.36
C GLN A 147 -8.72 -2.06 -16.07
N LEU A 148 -7.88 -1.11 -15.62
CA LEU A 148 -7.14 -1.22 -14.35
C LEU A 148 -8.05 -1.37 -13.12
N ARG A 149 -9.34 -1.07 -13.26
CA ARG A 149 -10.37 -1.31 -12.22
C ARG A 149 -10.74 -2.79 -12.05
N ASN A 150 -10.38 -3.64 -13.00
CA ASN A 150 -10.79 -5.05 -13.04
C ASN A 150 -9.78 -6.00 -12.39
N THR A 151 -8.53 -5.58 -12.18
CA THR A 151 -7.44 -6.46 -11.74
C THR A 151 -6.65 -5.88 -10.55
N VAL A 152 -6.20 -6.71 -9.62
CA VAL A 152 -5.33 -6.30 -8.50
C VAL A 152 -3.89 -6.23 -8.99
N HIS A 153 -3.37 -7.35 -9.47
CA HIS A 153 -2.08 -7.44 -10.13
C HIS A 153 -2.25 -7.04 -11.60
N VAL A 154 -1.42 -6.11 -12.07
CA VAL A 154 -1.41 -5.67 -13.46
C VAL A 154 -0.17 -6.26 -14.13
N ALA A 155 -0.37 -7.22 -15.04
CA ALA A 155 0.70 -7.69 -15.89
C ALA A 155 1.21 -6.54 -16.78
N PRO A 156 2.51 -6.49 -17.12
CA PRO A 156 3.07 -5.40 -17.87
C PRO A 156 2.41 -5.28 -19.25
N PHE A 157 1.87 -4.10 -19.55
CA PHE A 157 1.29 -3.81 -20.86
C PHE A 157 1.78 -2.45 -21.37
N PRO A 158 1.87 -2.25 -22.69
CA PRO A 158 2.34 -1.00 -23.25
C PRO A 158 1.32 0.12 -23.00
N ILE A 159 1.82 1.30 -22.66
CA ILE A 159 1.01 2.49 -22.48
C ILE A 159 1.58 3.68 -23.25
N THR A 160 0.70 4.44 -23.88
CA THR A 160 1.04 5.73 -24.48
C THR A 160 0.91 6.81 -23.40
N LEU A 161 2.02 7.50 -23.09
CA LEU A 161 2.01 8.68 -22.22
C LEU A 161 1.96 9.92 -23.11
N GLU A 162 0.91 10.73 -22.99
CA GLU A 162 0.80 12.01 -23.70
C GLU A 162 1.99 12.90 -23.37
N GLY A 163 2.65 13.46 -24.40
CA GLY A 163 3.76 14.41 -24.24
C GLY A 163 5.16 13.80 -24.08
N VAL A 164 5.31 12.47 -24.11
CA VAL A 164 6.63 11.81 -24.12
C VAL A 164 6.95 11.36 -25.55
N PRO A 165 8.06 11.82 -26.18
CA PRO A 165 8.44 11.37 -27.52
C PRO A 165 8.58 9.84 -27.59
N ASN A 166 8.16 9.26 -28.73
CA ASN A 166 8.06 7.82 -29.07
C ASN A 166 9.34 6.96 -28.96
N MET A 167 10.29 7.26 -28.06
CA MET A 167 11.59 6.60 -28.05
C MET A 167 11.67 5.31 -27.22
N THR A 168 10.68 5.01 -26.37
CA THR A 168 10.59 3.71 -25.66
C THR A 168 9.14 3.37 -25.37
N SER A 169 8.71 2.12 -25.64
CA SER A 169 7.40 1.62 -25.18
C SER A 169 7.37 1.68 -23.65
N ASN A 170 6.65 2.64 -23.09
CA ASN A 170 6.47 2.72 -21.65
C ASN A 170 5.59 1.54 -21.24
N MET A 171 6.08 0.70 -20.33
CA MET A 171 5.30 -0.42 -19.81
C MET A 171 4.66 0.02 -18.49
N TYR A 172 3.38 -0.29 -18.33
CA TYR A 172 2.66 -0.12 -17.07
C TYR A 172 2.39 -1.49 -16.46
N GLY A 173 2.65 -1.63 -15.16
CA GLY A 173 2.40 -2.88 -14.44
C GLY A 173 2.61 -2.72 -12.94
N THR A 174 2.19 -3.74 -12.17
CA THR A 174 2.39 -3.77 -10.72
C THR A 174 3.86 -4.07 -10.42
N ARG A 175 4.66 -3.07 -10.08
CA ARG A 175 6.09 -3.26 -9.81
C ARG A 175 6.34 -4.08 -8.53
N LEU A 176 5.62 -3.78 -7.47
CA LEU A 176 5.84 -4.32 -6.12
C LEU A 176 4.51 -4.63 -5.43
N SER A 177 4.55 -5.59 -4.52
CA SER A 177 3.48 -5.91 -3.59
C SER A 177 4.00 -5.83 -2.16
N THR A 178 3.16 -5.43 -1.22
CA THR A 178 3.57 -5.17 0.16
C THR A 178 2.55 -5.70 1.15
N ILE A 179 3.03 -6.36 2.19
CA ILE A 179 2.24 -6.79 3.35
C ILE A 179 2.79 -6.10 4.60
N LEU A 180 1.91 -5.44 5.35
CA LEU A 180 2.21 -4.89 6.67
C LEU A 180 1.28 -5.55 7.69
N LEU A 181 1.86 -6.37 8.56
CA LEU A 181 1.14 -6.95 9.69
C LEU A 181 1.55 -6.23 10.96
N ILE A 182 0.56 -5.74 11.72
CA ILE A 182 0.79 -5.14 13.03
C ILE A 182 -0.06 -5.90 14.04
N LYS A 183 0.60 -6.57 14.99
CA LYS A 183 -0.07 -7.29 16.07
C LYS A 183 -0.51 -6.32 17.16
N LYS A 184 -1.47 -6.74 17.98
CA LYS A 184 -1.97 -5.94 19.11
C LYS A 184 -0.93 -5.71 20.21
N ASN A 185 0.13 -6.52 20.28
CA ASN A 185 1.27 -6.27 21.16
C ASN A 185 2.29 -5.27 20.56
N GLY A 186 2.02 -4.74 19.37
CA GLY A 186 2.85 -3.79 18.63
C GLY A 186 4.01 -4.39 17.86
N GLU A 187 4.20 -5.72 17.88
CA GLU A 187 5.12 -6.36 16.93
C GLU A 187 4.60 -6.14 15.51
N ALA A 188 5.47 -5.68 14.62
CA ALA A 188 5.12 -5.44 13.23
C ALA A 188 6.13 -6.07 12.28
N VAL A 189 5.61 -6.58 11.15
CA VAL A 189 6.41 -7.03 10.03
C VAL A 189 5.94 -6.34 8.76
N PHE A 190 6.89 -5.77 8.04
CA PHE A 190 6.72 -5.20 6.70
C PHE A 190 7.47 -6.09 5.72
N ILE A 191 6.77 -6.58 4.71
CA ILE A 191 7.32 -7.44 3.68
C ILE A 191 7.02 -6.79 2.34
N GLU A 192 8.04 -6.66 1.51
CA GLU A 192 7.90 -6.17 0.14
C GLU A 192 8.48 -7.19 -0.82
N ARG A 193 7.75 -7.51 -1.88
CA ARG A 193 8.18 -8.38 -2.99
C ARG A 193 8.18 -7.57 -4.27
N ASP A 194 9.29 -7.60 -5.00
CA ASP A 194 9.26 -7.18 -6.39
C ASP A 194 8.44 -8.20 -7.19
N VAL A 195 7.66 -7.71 -8.14
CA VAL A 195 6.84 -8.54 -9.03
C VAL A 195 7.39 -8.43 -10.44
N TRP A 196 7.59 -7.20 -10.92
CA TRP A 196 8.22 -6.92 -12.21
C TRP A 196 9.37 -5.94 -12.03
N ARG A 197 10.46 -6.17 -12.74
CA ARG A 197 11.63 -5.27 -12.77
C ARG A 197 12.10 -5.04 -14.19
N LEU A 198 12.92 -4.00 -14.36
CA LEU A 198 13.61 -3.73 -15.62
C LEU A 198 15.03 -4.29 -15.56
N GLU A 199 15.36 -5.16 -16.50
CA GLU A 199 16.71 -5.67 -16.73
C GLU A 199 17.11 -5.38 -18.16
N ASN A 200 18.18 -4.60 -18.35
CA ASN A 200 18.67 -4.21 -19.69
C ASN A 200 17.57 -3.62 -20.59
N GLY A 201 16.62 -2.88 -20.02
CA GLY A 201 15.49 -2.28 -20.73
C GLY A 201 14.32 -3.24 -21.01
N GLN A 202 14.39 -4.50 -20.58
CA GLN A 202 13.31 -5.48 -20.71
C GLN A 202 12.58 -5.67 -19.38
N VAL A 203 11.26 -5.83 -19.45
CA VAL A 203 10.46 -6.18 -18.27
C VAL A 203 10.56 -7.67 -18.02
N VAL A 204 11.03 -8.04 -16.83
CA VAL A 204 11.15 -9.43 -16.40
C VAL A 204 10.42 -9.64 -15.08
N HIS A 205 9.91 -10.84 -14.87
CA HIS A 205 9.33 -11.21 -13.58
C HIS A 205 10.45 -11.29 -12.55
N ALA A 206 10.23 -10.72 -11.37
CA ALA A 206 11.22 -10.79 -10.30
C ALA A 206 11.17 -12.18 -9.64
N GLU A 207 12.34 -12.70 -9.26
CA GLU A 207 12.43 -13.93 -8.49
C GLU A 207 11.91 -13.72 -7.06
N PRO A 208 11.33 -14.75 -6.42
CA PRO A 208 10.85 -14.67 -5.04
C PRO A 208 11.92 -14.24 -4.02
N THR A 209 13.20 -14.48 -4.32
CA THR A 209 14.35 -14.08 -3.49
C THR A 209 14.57 -12.57 -3.43
N SER A 210 13.83 -11.78 -4.22
CA SER A 210 13.82 -10.31 -4.14
C SER A 210 13.07 -9.76 -2.91
N GLN A 211 12.47 -10.64 -2.09
CA GLN A 211 11.74 -10.25 -0.90
C GLN A 211 12.61 -9.50 0.12
N ARG A 212 12.09 -8.38 0.61
CA ARG A 212 12.66 -7.61 1.70
C ARG A 212 11.75 -7.71 2.91
N VAL A 213 12.31 -8.07 4.07
CA VAL A 213 11.57 -8.23 5.33
C VAL A 213 12.14 -7.30 6.38
N PHE A 214 11.28 -6.48 6.98
CA PHE A 214 11.63 -5.57 8.05
C PHE A 214 10.74 -5.83 9.24
N ARG A 215 11.35 -5.94 10.42
CA ARG A 215 10.64 -6.14 11.68
C ARG A 215 10.88 -4.95 12.59
N PHE A 216 9.82 -4.46 13.20
CA PHE A 216 9.89 -3.31 14.10
C PHE A 216 8.82 -3.38 15.18
N GLN A 217 9.00 -2.58 16.22
CA GLN A 217 8.06 -2.44 17.32
C GLN A 217 7.32 -1.12 17.21
N VAL A 218 6.01 -1.16 17.06
CA VAL A 218 5.14 0.01 17.18
C VAL A 218 4.90 0.24 18.66
N LYS A 219 5.09 1.49 19.10
CA LYS A 219 4.80 1.91 20.47
C LYS A 219 3.53 2.77 20.47
N PRO A 220 2.67 2.63 21.50
CA PRO A 220 1.65 3.62 21.78
C PRO A 220 2.27 5.01 21.94
N LEU A 221 1.45 6.03 21.70
CA LEU A 221 1.79 7.42 21.96
C LEU A 221 1.77 7.75 23.46
#